data_AF-A0A962UN37-F1
#
_entry.id   AF-A0A962UN37-F1
#
_cell.length_a   1.000
_cell.length_b   1.000
_cell.length_c   1.000
_cell.angle_alpha   90.00
_cell.angle_beta   90.00
_cell.angle_gamma   90.00
#
_symmetry.space_group_name_H-M   'P 1'
#
loop_
_entity.id
_entity.type
_entity.pdbx_description
1 polymer ?
#
loop_
_entity_poly.entity_id
_entity_poly.type
_entity_poly.pdbx_seq_one_letter_code
_entity_poly.pdbx_strand_id
1 'polypeptide(L)'
;MERTTRGVTVSGFEVRFDPADKHAELNRFTGSADLHRLDIEADSVIIRGTLHLPQTEVRISARRLVFEDVDPGNPARIDTSPLAWPTGAGDGNARNTPSPGEHGLRAGDIHLVLDQLIADGGTRLVMNGGPGQDPERGRDGDDGDSVSSRTHKIDNRRYTNVV
;
A
#
# COMPACT_ATOMS: atom_id res chain seq x y z
N MET A 1 2.05 -5.14 15.76
CA MET A 1 1.55 -4.00 16.56
C MET A 1 0.21 -3.61 15.99
N GLU A 2 -0.87 -3.78 16.74
CA GLU A 2 -2.18 -3.24 16.39
C GLU A 2 -2.10 -1.72 16.54
N ARG A 3 -2.24 -0.97 15.44
CA ARG A 3 -2.28 0.50 15.48
C ARG A 3 -3.72 0.91 15.77
N THR A 4 -3.93 1.67 16.84
CA THR A 4 -5.25 2.26 17.12
C THR A 4 -5.61 3.20 15.98
N THR A 5 -6.65 2.86 15.22
CA THR A 5 -7.21 3.73 14.19
C THR A 5 -8.34 4.57 14.77
N ARG A 6 -8.52 5.78 14.26
CA ARG A 6 -9.58 6.71 14.67
C ARG A 6 -10.44 7.15 13.49
N GLY A 7 -11.72 7.42 13.80
CA GLY A 7 -12.66 8.05 12.89
C GLY A 7 -12.90 9.49 13.34
N VAL A 8 -13.00 10.43 12.41
CA VAL A 8 -13.17 11.85 12.71
C VAL A 8 -14.34 12.41 11.91
N THR A 9 -15.14 13.25 12.57
CA THR A 9 -16.15 14.07 11.91
C THR A 9 -15.75 15.54 12.02
N VAL A 10 -15.81 16.26 10.90
CA VAL A 10 -15.58 17.70 10.81
C VAL A 10 -16.85 18.34 10.27
N SER A 11 -17.44 19.24 11.05
CA SER A 11 -18.66 19.95 10.67
C SER A 11 -18.43 21.46 10.72
N GLY A 12 -18.99 22.20 9.77
CA GLY A 12 -18.83 23.66 9.71
C GLY A 12 -19.64 24.30 8.60
N PHE A 13 -19.72 25.63 8.57
CA PHE A 13 -20.31 26.32 7.41
C PHE A 13 -19.34 26.24 6.21
N GLU A 14 -18.09 26.61 6.44
CA GLU A 14 -16.99 26.43 5.50
C GLU A 14 -15.93 25.54 6.16
N VAL A 15 -15.48 24.50 5.45
CA VAL A 15 -14.38 23.63 5.88
C VAL A 15 -13.28 23.71 4.84
N ARG A 16 -12.06 24.07 5.28
CA ARG A 16 -10.97 24.34 4.36
C ARG A 16 -9.78 23.40 4.59
N PHE A 17 -9.20 22.97 3.48
CA PHE A 17 -7.82 22.51 3.41
C PHE A 17 -7.01 23.55 2.65
N ASP A 18 -5.97 24.07 3.29
CA ASP A 18 -5.04 25.01 2.68
C ASP A 18 -3.65 24.78 3.29
N PRO A 19 -2.70 24.20 2.53
CA PRO A 19 -1.38 23.85 3.08
C PRO A 19 -0.58 25.06 3.56
N ALA A 20 -0.89 26.28 3.09
CA ALA A 20 -0.24 27.51 3.52
C ALA A 20 -0.86 28.08 4.81
N ASP A 21 -2.11 27.76 5.13
CA ASP A 21 -2.81 28.24 6.32
C ASP A 21 -2.74 27.22 7.47
N LYS A 22 -1.91 27.51 8.48
CA LYS A 22 -1.74 26.65 9.66
C LYS A 22 -3.04 26.41 10.47
N HIS A 23 -4.06 27.25 10.28
CA HIS A 23 -5.33 27.15 10.99
C HIS A 23 -6.41 26.39 10.23
N ALA A 24 -6.17 26.01 8.96
CA ALA A 24 -7.12 25.24 8.17
C ALA A 24 -7.44 23.90 8.85
N GLU A 25 -8.73 23.58 8.95
CA GLU A 25 -9.25 22.54 9.82
C GLU A 25 -8.75 21.14 9.44
N LEU A 26 -8.50 20.95 8.15
CA LEU A 26 -8.11 19.68 7.56
C LEU A 26 -6.59 19.44 7.57
N ASN A 27 -5.77 20.47 7.83
CA ASN A 27 -4.32 20.36 7.76
C ASN A 27 -3.73 19.33 8.73
N ARG A 28 -4.37 19.16 9.90
CA ARG A 28 -3.97 18.18 10.92
C ARG A 28 -4.17 16.71 10.50
N PHE A 29 -4.88 16.46 9.40
CA PHE A 29 -5.18 15.10 8.94
C PHE A 29 -4.32 14.66 7.76
N THR A 30 -3.61 15.59 7.10
CA THR A 30 -2.76 15.23 5.97
C THR A 30 -1.63 14.28 6.42
N GLY A 31 -1.44 13.18 5.71
CA GLY A 31 -0.44 12.14 6.00
C GLY A 31 -0.72 11.28 7.26
N SER A 32 -1.90 11.42 7.88
CA SER A 32 -2.24 10.70 9.11
C SER A 32 -2.42 9.20 8.84
N ALA A 33 -1.49 8.37 9.33
CA ALA A 33 -1.52 6.92 9.15
C ALA A 33 -2.50 6.17 10.10
N ASP A 34 -3.13 6.88 11.03
CA ASP A 34 -4.07 6.35 12.03
C ASP A 34 -5.53 6.70 11.71
N LEU A 35 -5.80 7.42 10.61
CA LEU A 35 -7.14 7.88 10.26
C LEU A 35 -7.81 6.86 9.32
N HIS A 36 -8.75 6.07 9.83
CA HIS A 36 -9.48 5.10 9.00
C HIS A 36 -10.72 5.71 8.35
N ARG A 37 -11.31 6.75 8.95
CA ARG A 37 -12.51 7.43 8.43
C ARG A 37 -12.50 8.93 8.69
N LEU A 38 -12.87 9.71 7.69
CA LEU A 38 -13.09 11.16 7.77
C LEU A 38 -14.44 11.51 7.18
N ASP A 39 -15.37 11.94 8.04
CA ASP A 39 -16.68 12.46 7.66
C ASP A 39 -16.63 14.00 7.66
N ILE A 40 -17.00 14.65 6.56
CA ILE A 40 -17.05 16.11 6.42
C ILE A 40 -18.49 16.53 6.12
N GLU A 41 -19.07 17.35 6.98
CA GLU A 41 -20.43 17.86 6.86
C GLU A 41 -20.42 19.39 6.85
N ALA A 42 -20.58 20.01 5.67
CA ALA A 42 -20.46 21.47 5.55
C ALA A 42 -21.36 22.09 4.49
N ASP A 43 -21.58 23.41 4.53
CA ASP A 43 -22.18 24.09 3.37
C ASP A 43 -21.19 24.09 2.19
N SER A 44 -19.94 24.47 2.47
CA SER A 44 -18.87 24.54 1.46
C SER A 44 -17.57 23.90 1.94
N VAL A 45 -16.95 23.07 1.10
CA VAL A 45 -15.63 22.45 1.32
C VAL A 45 -14.66 22.98 0.27
N ILE A 46 -13.53 23.53 0.70
CA ILE A 46 -12.53 24.14 -0.18
C ILE A 46 -11.20 23.41 -0.02
N ILE A 47 -10.66 22.90 -1.12
CA ILE A 47 -9.38 22.21 -1.19
C ILE A 47 -8.40 23.06 -2.00
N ARG A 48 -7.30 23.50 -1.36
CA ARG A 48 -6.26 24.36 -1.96
C ARG A 48 -4.89 23.69 -2.12
N GLY A 49 -4.87 22.36 -2.20
CA GLY A 49 -3.64 21.58 -2.41
C GLY A 49 -3.90 20.09 -2.27
N THR A 50 -2.84 19.28 -2.28
CA THR A 50 -2.97 17.84 -2.04
C THR A 50 -3.30 17.55 -0.57
N LEU A 51 -4.54 17.16 -0.29
CA LEU A 51 -4.98 16.57 0.96
C LEU A 51 -4.75 15.04 0.89
N HIS A 52 -3.63 14.58 1.45
CA HIS A 52 -3.26 13.15 1.43
C HIS A 52 -3.80 12.45 2.69
N LEU A 53 -4.66 11.45 2.52
CA LEU A 53 -5.38 10.71 3.56
C LEU A 53 -5.20 9.20 3.33
N PRO A 54 -4.02 8.65 3.68
CA PRO A 54 -3.64 7.30 3.28
C PRO A 54 -4.61 6.24 3.77
N GLN A 55 -5.18 5.46 2.85
CA GLN A 55 -6.10 4.35 3.16
C GLN A 55 -7.32 4.76 4.00
N THR A 56 -7.71 6.03 3.93
CA THR A 56 -8.85 6.58 4.68
C THR A 56 -10.14 6.49 3.87
N GLU A 57 -11.25 6.10 4.52
CA GLU A 57 -12.60 6.30 3.98
C GLU A 57 -13.01 7.77 4.18
N VAL A 58 -13.09 8.53 3.09
CA VAL A 58 -13.47 9.95 3.09
C VAL A 58 -14.94 10.07 2.67
N ARG A 59 -15.77 10.69 3.49
CA ARG A 59 -17.16 10.98 3.18
C ARG A 59 -17.39 12.48 3.25
N ILE A 60 -17.85 13.08 2.15
CA ILE A 60 -18.13 14.51 2.07
C ILE A 60 -19.60 14.69 1.75
N SER A 61 -20.32 15.28 2.71
CA SER A 61 -21.69 15.77 2.52
C SER A 61 -21.67 17.29 2.57
N ALA A 62 -21.79 17.92 1.41
CA ALA A 62 -21.75 19.38 1.32
C ALA A 62 -22.60 19.93 0.18
N ARG A 63 -22.91 21.23 0.19
CA ARG A 63 -23.56 21.83 -0.98
C ARG A 63 -22.53 22.08 -2.07
N ARG A 64 -21.34 22.58 -1.70
CA ARG A 64 -20.27 22.88 -2.67
C ARG A 64 -18.97 22.22 -2.27
N LEU A 65 -18.33 21.51 -3.21
CA LEU A 65 -16.93 21.11 -3.13
C LEU A 65 -16.14 21.89 -4.18
N VAL A 66 -15.14 22.65 -3.75
CA VAL A 66 -14.34 23.54 -4.59
C VAL A 66 -12.88 23.13 -4.54
N PHE A 67 -12.29 22.88 -5.69
CA PHE A 67 -10.85 22.73 -5.86
C PHE A 67 -10.27 24.03 -6.40
N GLU A 68 -9.32 24.61 -5.67
CA GLU A 68 -8.67 25.86 -6.03
C GLU A 68 -7.16 25.65 -6.12
N ASP A 69 -6.61 25.66 -7.33
CA ASP A 69 -5.18 25.53 -7.57
C ASP A 69 -4.46 26.85 -7.22
N VAL A 70 -4.08 26.99 -5.96
CA VAL A 70 -3.31 28.15 -5.47
C VAL A 70 -1.81 28.04 -5.80
N ASP A 71 -1.31 26.82 -5.93
CA ASP A 71 0.08 26.52 -6.29
C ASP A 71 0.13 25.57 -7.50
N PRO A 72 0.66 26.00 -8.66
CA PRO A 72 0.80 25.15 -9.85
C PRO A 72 1.62 23.87 -9.62
N GLY A 73 2.51 23.85 -8.62
CA GLY A 73 3.31 22.69 -8.25
C GLY A 73 2.60 21.69 -7.33
N ASN A 74 1.48 22.09 -6.71
CA ASN A 74 0.72 21.28 -5.78
C ASN A 74 -0.79 21.42 -6.07
N PRO A 75 -1.30 20.74 -7.12
CA PRO A 75 -2.69 20.84 -7.49
C PRO A 75 -3.61 20.40 -6.34
N ALA A 76 -4.74 21.08 -6.20
CA ALA A 76 -5.79 20.76 -5.26
C ALA A 76 -6.39 19.39 -5.57
N ARG A 77 -6.23 18.43 -4.65
CA ARG A 77 -6.76 17.07 -4.80
C ARG A 77 -6.92 16.39 -3.47
N ILE A 78 -7.84 15.43 -3.40
CA ILE A 78 -7.98 14.48 -2.31
C ILE A 78 -7.29 13.19 -2.76
N ASP A 79 -6.31 12.73 -2.00
CA ASP A 79 -5.52 11.55 -2.32
C ASP A 79 -5.61 10.53 -1.19
N THR A 80 -6.18 9.35 -1.46
CA THR A 80 -6.29 8.25 -0.48
C THR A 80 -5.28 7.13 -0.70
N SER A 81 -4.28 7.35 -1.57
CA SER A 81 -3.25 6.37 -1.89
C SER A 81 -2.47 5.99 -0.62
N PRO A 82 -2.12 4.70 -0.45
CA PRO A 82 -1.42 4.24 0.74
C PRO A 82 -0.04 4.89 0.86
N LEU A 83 0.47 4.97 2.10
CA LEU A 83 1.87 5.30 2.31
C LEU A 83 2.73 4.23 1.64
N ALA A 84 3.77 4.65 0.92
CA ALA A 84 4.72 3.73 0.33
C ALA A 84 5.35 2.88 1.43
N TRP A 85 5.12 1.57 1.38
CA TRP A 85 5.88 0.64 2.20
C TRP A 85 7.24 0.46 1.53
N PRO A 86 8.37 0.51 2.27
CA PRO A 86 9.65 0.10 1.70
C PRO A 86 9.55 -1.37 1.31
N THR A 87 9.32 -1.63 0.03
CA THR A 87 9.37 -2.95 -0.59
C THR A 87 10.84 -3.33 -0.76
N GLY A 88 11.51 -3.68 0.33
CA GLY A 88 12.76 -4.42 0.22
C GLY A 88 12.40 -5.87 -0.06
N ALA A 89 12.80 -6.41 -1.20
CA ALA A 89 12.91 -7.86 -1.33
C ALA A 89 13.74 -8.31 -0.11
N GLY A 90 13.16 -9.16 0.74
CA GLY A 90 13.94 -9.75 1.82
C GLY A 90 15.11 -10.47 1.17
N ASP A 91 16.33 -9.98 1.39
CA ASP A 91 17.53 -10.75 1.09
C ASP A 91 17.36 -12.07 1.85
N GLY A 92 17.12 -13.13 1.08
CA GLY A 92 16.37 -14.31 1.50
C GLY A 92 16.65 -14.70 2.94
N ASN A 93 15.59 -14.71 3.74
CA ASN A 93 15.65 -15.22 5.10
C ASN A 93 16.31 -16.62 5.05
N ALA A 94 17.08 -16.97 6.07
CA ALA A 94 17.89 -18.20 6.15
C ALA A 94 17.07 -19.52 6.20
N ARG A 95 15.86 -19.51 5.65
CA ARG A 95 14.93 -20.63 5.52
C ARG A 95 15.10 -21.25 4.13
N ASN A 96 15.06 -22.58 4.04
CA ASN A 96 15.18 -23.34 2.79
C ASN A 96 13.98 -23.19 1.84
N THR A 97 13.10 -22.20 2.06
CA THR A 97 11.89 -21.97 1.27
C THR A 97 11.77 -20.47 0.98
N PRO A 98 11.91 -20.04 -0.29
CA PRO A 98 11.63 -18.66 -0.70
C PRO A 98 10.17 -18.30 -0.38
N SER A 99 9.97 -17.09 0.12
CA SER A 99 8.66 -16.54 0.41
C SER A 99 8.07 -15.86 -0.83
N PRO A 100 6.76 -16.04 -1.13
CA PRO A 100 6.09 -15.28 -2.18
C PRO A 100 6.06 -13.79 -1.84
N GLY A 101 5.96 -12.95 -2.87
CA GLY A 101 5.80 -11.51 -2.69
C GLY A 101 4.44 -11.16 -2.09
N GLU A 102 4.40 -10.13 -1.25
CA GLU A 102 3.16 -9.60 -0.66
C GLU A 102 2.31 -8.85 -1.70
N HIS A 103 0.99 -8.88 -1.53
CA HIS A 103 0.07 -8.14 -2.39
C HIS A 103 0.21 -6.61 -2.21
N GLY A 104 -0.22 -5.87 -3.23
CA GLY A 104 -0.30 -4.41 -3.18
C GLY A 104 -1.32 -3.91 -2.15
N LEU A 105 -1.10 -2.71 -1.65
CA LEU A 105 -1.97 -2.07 -0.65
C LEU A 105 -3.20 -1.45 -1.33
N ARG A 106 -4.38 -1.64 -0.74
CA ARG A 106 -5.61 -0.96 -1.19
C ARG A 106 -5.57 0.53 -0.84
N ALA A 107 -6.03 1.39 -1.74
CA ALA A 107 -6.32 2.79 -1.45
C ALA A 107 -7.56 2.95 -0.54
N GLY A 108 -7.75 4.15 0.00
CA GLY A 108 -8.99 4.51 0.70
C GLY A 108 -10.14 4.81 -0.27
N ASP A 109 -11.35 4.89 0.25
CA ASP A 109 -12.58 5.15 -0.50
C ASP A 109 -13.00 6.62 -0.40
N ILE A 110 -13.66 7.17 -1.43
CA ILE A 110 -14.21 8.53 -1.42
C ILE A 110 -15.70 8.49 -1.77
N HIS A 111 -16.53 9.00 -0.85
CA HIS A 111 -17.98 9.12 -1.01
C HIS A 111 -18.37 10.61 -1.01
N LEU A 112 -19.08 11.05 -2.05
CA LEU A 112 -19.48 12.45 -2.24
C LEU A 112 -21.00 12.55 -2.33
N VAL A 113 -21.60 13.41 -1.51
CA VAL A 113 -22.98 13.86 -1.62
C VAL A 113 -22.94 15.39 -1.74
N LEU A 114 -23.11 15.88 -2.97
CA LEU A 114 -22.87 17.28 -3.34
C LEU A 114 -24.02 17.87 -4.16
N ASP A 115 -24.34 19.15 -3.95
CA ASP A 115 -25.15 19.92 -4.93
C ASP A 115 -24.29 20.35 -6.13
N GLN A 116 -23.05 20.76 -5.86
CA GLN A 116 -22.13 21.28 -6.88
C GLN A 116 -20.67 20.89 -6.61
N LEU A 117 -19.99 20.47 -7.67
CA LEU A 117 -18.54 20.28 -7.73
C LEU A 117 -17.93 21.35 -8.65
N ILE A 118 -16.96 22.12 -8.13
CA ILE A 118 -16.25 23.17 -8.87
C ILE A 118 -14.78 22.77 -8.95
N ALA A 119 -14.31 22.48 -10.17
CA ALA A 119 -12.93 22.13 -10.44
C ALA A 119 -12.55 22.57 -11.88
N ASP A 120 -11.34 23.07 -12.04
CA ASP A 120 -10.71 23.48 -13.29
C ASP A 120 -9.91 22.32 -13.92
N GLY A 121 -10.61 21.26 -14.34
CA GLY A 121 -9.98 20.09 -14.97
C GLY A 121 -8.98 19.36 -14.06
N GLY A 122 -8.23 18.40 -14.62
CA GLY A 122 -7.19 17.64 -13.89
C GLY A 122 -7.71 16.55 -12.95
N THR A 123 -6.78 15.88 -12.25
CA THR A 123 -7.08 14.77 -11.33
C THR A 123 -7.30 15.30 -9.91
N ARG A 124 -8.57 15.37 -9.50
CA ARG A 124 -8.99 15.91 -8.18
C ARG A 124 -9.20 14.86 -7.10
N LEU A 125 -9.48 13.63 -7.51
CA LEU A 125 -9.71 12.48 -6.65
C LEU A 125 -8.71 11.40 -7.03
N VAL A 126 -7.82 11.03 -6.12
CA VAL A 126 -6.77 10.04 -6.34
C VAL A 126 -6.98 8.89 -5.37
N MET A 127 -7.12 7.68 -5.92
CA MET A 127 -7.36 6.44 -5.16
C MET A 127 -6.46 5.32 -5.71
N ASN A 128 -5.15 5.58 -5.82
CA ASN A 128 -4.21 4.60 -6.39
C ASN A 128 -3.79 3.57 -5.35
N GLY A 129 -3.83 2.29 -5.70
CA GLY A 129 -3.27 1.24 -4.86
C GLY A 129 -1.74 1.32 -4.77
N GLY A 130 -1.18 0.77 -3.69
CA GLY A 130 0.26 0.61 -3.53
C GLY A 130 0.78 -0.61 -4.30
N PRO A 131 2.06 -0.62 -4.71
CA PRO A 131 2.66 -1.77 -5.38
C PRO A 131 2.72 -2.98 -4.46
N GLY A 132 2.64 -4.18 -5.04
CA GLY A 132 3.01 -5.42 -4.35
C GLY A 132 4.52 -5.55 -4.20
N GLN A 133 4.96 -6.56 -3.46
CA GLN A 133 6.37 -6.90 -3.33
C GLN A 133 6.76 -7.99 -4.33
N ASP A 134 8.00 -7.92 -4.81
CA ASP A 134 8.59 -9.01 -5.57
C ASP A 134 8.80 -10.23 -4.64
N PRO A 135 8.70 -11.46 -5.16
CA PRO A 135 9.02 -12.67 -4.40
C PRO A 135 10.51 -12.74 -4.05
N GLU A 136 10.84 -13.49 -3.00
CA GLU A 136 12.24 -13.79 -2.66
C GLU A 136 12.91 -14.57 -3.80
N ARG A 137 14.22 -14.34 -4.02
CA ARG A 137 14.99 -15.08 -5.02
C ARG A 137 15.08 -16.56 -4.63
N GLY A 138 14.80 -17.45 -5.59
CA GLY A 138 14.99 -18.90 -5.42
C GLY A 138 16.45 -19.28 -5.12
N ARG A 139 16.66 -20.45 -4.52
CA ARG A 139 17.99 -21.07 -4.36
C ARG A 139 18.14 -22.24 -5.32
N ASP A 140 19.37 -22.47 -5.78
CA ASP A 140 19.71 -23.67 -6.53
C ASP A 140 19.53 -24.90 -5.63
N GLY A 141 19.24 -26.06 -6.23
CA GLY A 141 19.09 -27.32 -5.50
C GLY A 141 20.42 -27.81 -4.92
N ASP A 142 20.35 -28.64 -3.89
CA ASP A 142 21.52 -29.29 -3.31
C ASP A 142 22.18 -30.24 -4.33
N ASP A 143 23.51 -30.38 -4.24
CA ASP A 143 24.26 -31.35 -5.03
C ASP A 143 23.76 -32.78 -4.77
N GLY A 144 23.70 -33.61 -5.82
CA GLY A 144 23.26 -35.00 -5.70
C GLY A 144 24.23 -35.88 -4.90
N ASP A 145 23.69 -36.84 -4.17
CA ASP A 145 24.48 -37.79 -3.38
C ASP A 145 25.37 -38.68 -4.27
N SER A 146 26.63 -38.85 -3.86
CA SER A 146 27.54 -39.81 -4.48
C SER A 146 27.17 -41.25 -4.09
N VAL A 147 26.72 -42.05 -5.06
CA VAL A 147 26.50 -43.48 -4.85
C VAL A 147 27.82 -44.25 -4.95
N SER A 148 28.24 -44.91 -3.87
CA SER A 148 29.39 -45.83 -3.94
C SER A 148 28.98 -47.08 -4.73
N SER A 149 29.59 -47.32 -5.89
CA SER A 149 29.39 -48.59 -6.60
C SER A 149 29.99 -49.72 -5.77
N ARG A 150 29.15 -50.53 -5.12
CA ARG A 150 29.58 -51.75 -4.43
C ARG A 150 29.93 -52.80 -5.48
N THR A 151 31.18 -52.77 -5.96
CA THR A 151 31.73 -53.80 -6.85
C THR A 151 31.68 -55.14 -6.12
N HIS A 152 30.69 -55.97 -6.46
CA HIS A 152 30.68 -57.37 -6.04
C HIS A 152 31.79 -58.08 -6.82
N LYS A 153 32.92 -58.37 -6.19
CA LYS A 153 33.86 -59.35 -6.71
C LYS A 153 33.16 -60.72 -6.67
N ILE A 154 32.75 -61.22 -7.83
CA ILE A 154 32.33 -62.61 -7.99
C ILE A 154 33.60 -63.46 -7.96
N ASP A 155 33.90 -64.08 -6.82
CA ASP A 155 34.98 -65.06 -6.71
C ASP A 155 34.51 -66.40 -7.31
N ASN A 156 34.95 -66.69 -8.54
CA ASN A 156 34.77 -68.00 -9.17
C ASN A 156 35.72 -69.03 -8.53
N ARG A 157 35.31 -69.67 -7.43
CA ARG A 157 35.98 -70.90 -6.96
C ARG A 157 35.66 -72.06 -7.90
N ARG A 158 36.66 -72.46 -8.68
CA ARG A 158 36.65 -73.71 -9.45
C ARG A 158 36.64 -74.90 -8.50
N TYR A 159 35.67 -75.79 -8.65
CA TYR A 159 35.69 -77.12 -8.03
C TYR A 159 36.60 -78.03 -8.86
N THR A 160 37.72 -78.46 -8.29
CA THR A 160 38.57 -79.52 -8.83
C THR A 160 38.03 -80.85 -8.33
N ASN A 161 37.45 -81.67 -9.22
CA ASN A 161 37.09 -83.04 -8.88
C ASN A 161 38.37 -83.90 -8.85
N VAL A 162 38.56 -84.60 -7.73
CA VAL A 162 39.57 -85.65 -7.54
C VAL A 162 39.10 -86.91 -8.27
N VAL A 163 40.08 -87.58 -8.90
CA VAL A 163 39.99 -88.74 -9.81
C VAL A 163 39.23 -89.92 -9.23
#